data_AF-A0A959KTQ0-F1
#
_entry.id   AF-A0A959KTQ0-F1
#
_cell.length_a   1.000
_cell.length_b   1.000
_cell.length_c   1.000
_cell.angle_alpha   90.00
_cell.angle_beta   90.00
_cell.angle_gamma   90.00
#
_symmetry.space_group_name_H-M   'P 1'
#
loop_
_entity.id
_entity.type
_entity.pdbx_description
1 polymer ?
#
loop_
_entity_poly.entity_id
_entity_poly.type
_entity_poly.pdbx_seq_one_letter_code
_entity_poly.pdbx_strand_id
1 'polypeptide(L)'
;KRSTDAYTPGGTAGFRPDYATKVYTQILKQLYPDVPVLIGGIEASLRRVTHYDYWADQLFPNILEMSGADLLVYGMGELPLREILRLLEKGVPFESLTTIPQTAVLRPKSEPLPVNKNWEDLTLNPHELCLRDKKAFAANFKHVEQESNKVQARRLLQGVGEKWLIINPPYPPMTEEQIDASFDLPYTRLPHPKYQKRGSVPAFEMIQFSVNMHRGCFGGCSFCTISAHQGKFIASRSEESILREVDQVTKMPGFKGYISDLGGPSANMYRMKGKVQEICDRCVSPSCIHPVICSNLDTSHKPMTELYKKVDAHPDVKKAFVGSGIRYD
;
A
#
# COMPACT_ATOMS: atom_id res chain seq x y z
N LYS A 1 14.10 16.88 8.57
CA LYS A 1 12.86 17.60 8.95
C LYS A 1 12.15 18.09 7.70
N ARG A 2 10.82 18.08 7.70
CA ARG A 2 9.98 18.50 6.57
C ARG A 2 9.96 20.04 6.41
N SER A 3 10.26 20.55 5.21
CA SER A 3 10.25 21.99 4.90
C SER A 3 8.87 22.50 4.42
N THR A 4 8.09 21.66 3.74
CA THR A 4 6.73 21.94 3.27
C THR A 4 5.85 20.71 3.43
N ASP A 5 4.53 20.89 3.51
CA ASP A 5 3.59 19.79 3.70
C ASP A 5 2.38 19.87 2.75
N ALA A 6 2.43 19.08 1.67
CA ALA A 6 1.41 19.03 0.64
C ALA A 6 0.00 18.64 1.15
N TYR A 7 -0.12 18.04 2.33
CA TYR A 7 -1.39 17.60 2.90
C TYR A 7 -1.97 18.59 3.92
N THR A 8 -1.37 19.78 4.03
CA THR A 8 -1.80 20.83 4.95
C THR A 8 -2.25 22.06 4.17
N PRO A 9 -3.17 22.86 4.74
CA PRO A 9 -3.58 24.11 4.11
C PRO A 9 -2.40 25.05 3.87
N GLY A 10 -2.30 25.57 2.65
CA GLY A 10 -1.21 26.44 2.18
C GLY A 10 0.15 25.74 2.03
N GLY A 11 0.23 24.41 2.17
CA GLY A 11 1.51 23.70 2.10
C GLY A 11 2.42 23.89 3.33
N THR A 12 1.88 24.40 4.43
CA THR A 12 2.65 24.87 5.60
C THR A 12 3.15 23.70 6.45
N ALA A 13 4.46 23.64 6.69
CA ALA A 13 5.04 22.63 7.59
C ALA A 13 4.64 22.85 9.07
N GLY A 14 4.83 21.83 9.90
CA GLY A 14 4.64 21.91 11.37
C GLY A 14 3.26 21.52 11.89
N PHE A 15 2.26 21.33 11.01
CA PHE A 15 0.93 20.85 11.42
C PHE A 15 0.88 19.35 11.72
N ARG A 16 1.80 18.59 11.14
CA ARG A 16 1.96 17.15 11.37
C ARG A 16 3.36 16.92 11.91
N PRO A 17 3.52 16.12 12.99
CA PRO A 17 4.83 15.81 13.52
C PRO A 17 5.61 14.94 12.52
N ASP A 18 6.93 14.99 12.62
CA ASP A 18 7.79 13.96 12.05
C ASP A 18 7.44 12.61 12.71
N TYR A 19 7.52 11.51 11.97
CA TYR A 19 7.11 10.16 12.44
C TYR A 19 5.66 10.11 12.94
N ALA A 20 4.72 10.60 12.12
CA ALA A 20 3.33 10.84 12.51
C ALA A 20 2.63 9.59 13.07
N THR A 21 2.82 8.41 12.45
CA THR A 21 2.27 7.17 12.98
C THR A 21 2.75 6.91 14.42
N LYS A 22 4.05 7.03 14.70
CA LYS A 22 4.59 6.85 16.05
C LYS A 22 3.99 7.85 17.03
N VAL A 23 4.09 9.14 16.72
CA VAL A 23 3.71 10.21 17.64
C VAL A 23 2.22 10.14 17.99
N TYR A 24 1.35 9.97 16.99
CA TYR A 24 -0.08 9.89 17.24
C TYR A 24 -0.47 8.60 17.96
N THR A 25 0.11 7.45 17.63
CA THR A 25 -0.13 6.21 18.37
C THR A 25 0.26 6.33 19.84
N GLN A 26 1.43 6.91 20.15
CA GLN A 26 1.89 7.08 21.53
C GLN A 26 0.95 7.99 22.33
N ILE A 27 0.47 9.08 21.73
CA ILE A 27 -0.55 9.95 22.35
C ILE A 27 -1.83 9.18 22.61
N LEU A 28 -2.32 8.39 21.65
CA LEU A 28 -3.52 7.58 21.82
C LEU A 28 -3.35 6.56 22.95
N LYS A 29 -2.21 5.87 23.02
CA LYS A 29 -1.92 4.91 24.10
C LYS A 29 -1.75 5.57 25.47
N GLN A 30 -1.34 6.83 25.53
CA GLN A 30 -1.30 7.59 26.79
C GLN A 30 -2.69 8.01 27.26
N LEU A 31 -3.55 8.45 26.34
CA LEU A 31 -4.90 8.92 26.67
C LEU A 31 -5.90 7.77 26.87
N TYR A 32 -5.73 6.69 26.13
CA TYR A 32 -6.64 5.54 26.06
C TYR A 32 -5.83 4.23 26.06
N PRO A 33 -5.17 3.87 27.17
CA PRO A 33 -4.24 2.74 27.22
C PRO A 33 -4.87 1.40 26.85
N ASP A 34 -6.16 1.22 27.20
CA ASP A 34 -6.91 -0.02 26.99
C ASP A 34 -7.54 -0.11 25.59
N VAL A 35 -7.48 0.97 24.79
CA VAL A 35 -8.05 0.98 23.44
C VAL A 35 -7.02 0.46 22.44
N PRO A 36 -7.33 -0.62 21.67
CA PRO A 36 -6.42 -1.11 20.67
C PRO A 36 -6.17 -0.09 19.54
N VAL A 37 -4.93 0.02 19.12
CA VAL A 37 -4.51 0.89 18.02
C VAL A 37 -4.02 0.05 16.85
N LEU A 38 -4.78 0.07 15.76
CA LEU A 38 -4.40 -0.46 14.46
C LEU A 38 -3.74 0.64 13.62
N ILE A 39 -2.55 0.39 13.10
CA ILE A 39 -1.84 1.29 12.19
C ILE A 39 -1.77 0.71 10.77
N GLY A 40 -1.70 1.58 9.76
CA GLY A 40 -1.62 1.18 8.36
C GLY A 40 -1.14 2.30 7.44
N GLY A 41 -1.21 2.06 6.14
CA GLY A 41 -0.73 3.00 5.11
C GLY A 41 0.76 2.88 4.81
N ILE A 42 1.27 3.78 3.97
CA ILE A 42 2.63 3.69 3.40
C ILE A 42 3.71 3.69 4.49
N GLU A 43 3.63 4.61 5.46
CA GLU A 43 4.64 4.71 6.54
C GLU A 43 4.72 3.41 7.34
N ALA A 44 3.58 2.90 7.82
CA ALA A 44 3.53 1.65 8.57
C ALA A 44 4.01 0.47 7.73
N SER A 45 3.55 0.37 6.49
CA SER A 45 3.91 -0.72 5.57
C SER A 45 5.41 -0.80 5.34
N LEU A 46 6.06 0.32 5.01
CA LEU A 46 7.49 0.33 4.65
C LEU A 46 8.40 0.19 5.86
N ARG A 47 7.93 0.59 7.05
CA ARG A 47 8.68 0.50 8.32
C ARG A 47 8.30 -0.74 9.14
N ARG A 48 7.63 -1.73 8.53
CA ARG A 48 7.13 -2.93 9.21
C ARG A 48 8.22 -3.87 9.72
N VAL A 49 9.45 -3.77 9.22
CA VAL A 49 10.64 -4.50 9.69
C VAL A 49 11.70 -3.51 10.18
N THR A 50 12.82 -4.00 10.73
CA THR A 50 14.04 -3.21 10.92
C THR A 50 14.35 -2.44 9.63
N HIS A 51 14.47 -1.12 9.72
CA HIS A 51 14.61 -0.23 8.58
C HIS A 51 15.63 0.86 8.85
N TYR A 52 16.28 1.34 7.80
CA TYR A 52 17.16 2.49 7.86
C TYR A 52 16.36 3.77 7.72
N ASP A 53 16.58 4.71 8.64
CA ASP A 53 15.95 6.01 8.62
C ASP A 53 16.96 7.09 8.25
N TYR A 54 16.76 7.68 7.07
CA TYR A 54 17.65 8.69 6.51
C TYR A 54 17.70 9.99 7.30
N TRP A 55 16.68 10.32 8.10
CA TRP A 55 16.68 11.55 8.90
C TRP A 55 17.49 11.39 10.17
N ALA A 56 17.43 10.23 10.81
CA ALA A 56 18.18 9.92 12.02
C ALA A 56 19.55 9.28 11.73
N ASP A 57 19.83 8.92 10.48
CA ASP A 57 21.05 8.21 10.03
C ASP A 57 21.34 6.95 10.86
N GLN A 58 20.29 6.15 11.11
CA GLN A 58 20.42 4.91 11.89
C GLN A 58 19.36 3.88 11.52
N LEU A 59 19.57 2.64 11.98
CA LEU A 59 18.56 1.59 11.91
C LEU A 59 17.60 1.74 13.09
N PHE A 60 16.30 1.77 12.79
CA PHE A 60 15.25 1.60 13.78
C PHE A 60 14.72 0.17 13.77
N PRO A 61 14.14 -0.30 14.89
CA PRO A 61 13.33 -1.51 14.88
C PRO A 61 12.07 -1.28 14.05
N ASN A 62 11.19 -2.28 14.00
CA ASN A 62 9.92 -2.15 13.30
C ASN A 62 9.01 -1.08 13.93
N ILE A 63 8.08 -0.54 13.15
CA ILE A 63 7.21 0.55 13.59
C ILE A 63 6.22 0.16 14.70
N LEU A 64 5.84 -1.12 14.83
CA LEU A 64 5.03 -1.57 15.96
C LEU A 64 5.81 -1.38 17.27
N GLU A 65 7.09 -1.75 17.28
CA GLU A 65 7.96 -1.56 18.45
C GLU A 65 8.21 -0.07 18.72
N MET A 66 8.40 0.73 17.67
CA MET A 66 8.59 2.17 17.82
C MET A 66 7.36 2.91 18.37
N SER A 67 6.16 2.49 17.94
CA SER A 67 4.90 3.21 18.20
C SER A 67 4.13 2.69 19.39
N GLY A 68 4.26 1.39 19.71
CA GLY A 68 3.40 0.71 20.69
C GLY A 68 2.01 0.37 20.16
N ALA A 69 1.78 0.42 18.84
CA ALA A 69 0.53 -0.06 18.24
C ALA A 69 0.36 -1.57 18.41
N ASP A 70 -0.89 -2.02 18.42
CA ASP A 70 -1.24 -3.41 18.73
C ASP A 70 -1.31 -4.29 17.47
N LEU A 71 -1.66 -3.71 16.32
CA LEU A 71 -1.78 -4.39 15.04
C LEU A 71 -1.35 -3.47 13.90
N LEU A 72 -0.69 -4.03 12.89
CA LEU A 72 -0.33 -3.33 11.67
C LEU A 72 -0.99 -4.01 10.48
N VAL A 73 -1.58 -3.22 9.59
CA VAL A 73 -1.99 -3.64 8.25
C VAL A 73 -1.00 -3.06 7.24
N TYR A 74 -0.30 -3.91 6.51
CA TYR A 74 0.63 -3.46 5.47
C TYR A 74 -0.02 -3.54 4.09
N GLY A 75 0.46 -2.73 3.15
CA GLY A 75 -0.08 -2.67 1.80
C GLY A 75 -1.52 -2.18 1.73
N MET A 76 -2.33 -2.81 0.85
CA MET A 76 -3.72 -2.40 0.60
C MET A 76 -4.66 -2.84 1.73
N GLY A 77 -5.22 -1.88 2.46
CA GLY A 77 -5.90 -2.16 3.73
C GLY A 77 -7.32 -2.75 3.62
N GLU A 78 -7.94 -2.77 2.45
CA GLU A 78 -9.38 -3.02 2.29
C GLU A 78 -9.81 -4.43 2.74
N LEU A 79 -9.13 -5.47 2.24
CA LEU A 79 -9.43 -6.86 2.60
C LEU A 79 -9.12 -7.18 4.07
N PRO A 80 -7.91 -6.89 4.61
CA PRO A 80 -7.61 -7.16 6.01
C PRO A 80 -8.51 -6.36 6.95
N LEU A 81 -8.79 -5.09 6.66
CA LEU A 81 -9.66 -4.28 7.52
C LEU A 81 -11.10 -4.84 7.56
N ARG A 82 -11.63 -5.24 6.40
CA ARG A 82 -12.95 -5.89 6.35
C ARG A 82 -13.01 -7.17 7.17
N GLU A 83 -11.96 -7.98 7.11
CA GLU A 83 -11.89 -9.23 7.90
C GLU A 83 -11.76 -8.96 9.41
N ILE A 84 -10.93 -7.98 9.79
CA ILE A 84 -10.79 -7.53 11.17
C ILE A 84 -12.15 -7.10 11.73
N LEU A 85 -12.85 -6.19 11.03
CA LEU A 85 -14.16 -5.69 11.46
C LEU A 85 -15.19 -6.83 11.57
N ARG A 86 -15.22 -7.74 10.61
CA ARG A 86 -16.11 -8.92 10.63
C ARG A 86 -15.86 -9.82 11.85
N LEU A 87 -14.62 -10.00 12.27
CA LEU A 87 -14.27 -10.81 13.45
C LEU A 87 -14.63 -10.07 14.74
N LEU A 88 -14.38 -8.77 14.82
CA LEU A 88 -14.75 -7.93 15.96
C LEU A 88 -16.27 -7.88 16.16
N GLU A 89 -17.05 -7.74 15.08
CA GLU A 89 -18.53 -7.81 15.12
C GLU A 89 -19.05 -9.15 15.66
N LYS A 90 -18.28 -10.22 15.48
CA LYS A 90 -18.58 -11.56 16.02
C LYS A 90 -18.11 -11.75 17.47
N GLY A 91 -17.57 -10.71 18.10
CA GLY A 91 -17.07 -10.76 19.47
C GLY A 91 -15.70 -11.43 19.63
N VAL A 92 -14.94 -11.61 18.53
CA VAL A 92 -13.55 -12.08 18.64
C VAL A 92 -12.72 -10.97 19.28
N PRO A 93 -11.99 -11.23 20.38
CA PRO A 93 -11.15 -10.20 21.00
C PRO A 93 -10.05 -9.70 20.08
N PHE A 94 -9.73 -8.41 20.15
CA PHE A 94 -8.76 -7.77 19.25
C PHE A 94 -7.37 -8.40 19.35
N GLU A 95 -6.92 -8.71 20.56
CA GLU A 95 -5.64 -9.36 20.88
C GLU A 95 -5.49 -10.77 20.26
N SER A 96 -6.62 -11.39 19.88
CA SER A 96 -6.63 -12.70 19.22
C SER A 96 -6.46 -12.61 17.70
N LEU A 97 -6.52 -11.42 17.11
CA LEU A 97 -6.44 -11.18 15.65
C LEU A 97 -4.99 -11.30 15.12
N THR A 98 -4.39 -12.48 15.30
CA THR A 98 -2.96 -12.72 15.03
C THR A 98 -2.69 -13.52 13.76
N THR A 99 -3.73 -14.02 13.10
CA THR A 99 -3.64 -14.91 11.93
C THR A 99 -4.42 -14.39 10.72
N ILE A 100 -4.70 -13.08 10.68
CA ILE A 100 -5.32 -12.44 9.51
C ILE A 100 -4.22 -12.18 8.46
N PRO A 101 -4.41 -12.58 7.18
CA PRO A 101 -3.46 -12.25 6.13
C PRO A 101 -3.19 -10.75 6.05
N GLN A 102 -1.97 -10.39 5.63
CA GLN A 102 -1.57 -9.01 5.38
C GLN A 102 -1.55 -8.12 6.64
N THR A 103 -1.37 -8.74 7.80
CA THR A 103 -1.21 -8.06 9.08
C THR A 103 0.16 -8.36 9.69
N ALA A 104 0.60 -7.52 10.64
CA ALA A 104 1.74 -7.80 11.49
C ALA A 104 1.43 -7.51 12.96
N VAL A 105 2.00 -8.31 13.85
CA VAL A 105 1.84 -8.21 15.31
C VAL A 105 3.18 -8.41 16.01
N LEU A 106 3.29 -7.88 17.22
CA LEU A 106 4.38 -8.21 18.15
C LEU A 106 3.87 -9.21 19.19
N ARG A 107 4.67 -10.25 19.46
CA ARG A 107 4.37 -11.26 20.49
C ARG A 107 5.62 -11.58 21.31
N PRO A 108 5.50 -11.86 22.62
CA PRO A 108 6.63 -12.33 23.42
C PRO A 108 7.23 -13.61 22.84
N LYS A 109 8.56 -13.74 22.87
CA LYS A 109 9.28 -14.97 22.45
C LYS A 109 8.98 -16.16 23.37
N SER A 110 8.53 -15.90 24.60
CA SER A 110 8.11 -16.92 25.56
C SER A 110 6.79 -17.59 25.18
N GLU A 111 6.02 -17.01 24.27
CA GLU A 111 4.76 -17.57 23.80
C GLU A 111 4.93 -18.31 22.47
N PRO A 112 4.15 -19.38 22.21
CA PRO A 112 4.19 -20.05 20.93
C PRO A 112 3.73 -19.12 19.82
N LEU A 113 4.33 -19.27 18.63
CA LEU A 113 3.89 -18.56 17.43
C LEU A 113 2.44 -18.98 17.10
N PRO A 114 1.59 -18.06 16.63
CA PRO A 114 0.25 -18.40 16.15
C PRO A 114 0.32 -19.49 15.07
N VAL A 115 -0.54 -20.48 15.12
CA VAL A 115 -0.48 -21.61 14.17
C VAL A 115 -1.42 -21.34 12.99
N ASN A 116 -0.90 -21.46 11.77
CA ASN A 116 -1.70 -21.55 10.55
C ASN A 116 -1.08 -22.62 9.65
N LYS A 117 -1.82 -23.71 9.41
CA LYS A 117 -1.32 -24.89 8.68
C LYS A 117 -0.99 -24.61 7.20
N ASN A 118 -1.50 -23.51 6.66
CA ASN A 118 -1.30 -23.11 5.28
C ASN A 118 -0.09 -22.18 5.10
N TRP A 119 0.61 -21.82 6.18
CA TRP A 119 1.70 -20.86 6.13
C TRP A 119 3.03 -21.54 6.43
N GLU A 120 4.02 -21.22 5.61
CA GLU A 120 5.42 -21.53 5.84
C GLU A 120 6.12 -20.31 6.45
N ASP A 121 7.02 -20.54 7.39
CA ASP A 121 7.75 -19.50 8.08
C ASP A 121 9.11 -19.20 7.42
N LEU A 122 9.49 -17.93 7.40
CA LEU A 122 10.83 -17.45 7.07
C LEU A 122 11.32 -16.54 8.19
N THR A 123 12.34 -16.99 8.91
CA THR A 123 12.98 -16.18 9.95
C THR A 123 14.03 -15.25 9.34
N LEU A 124 13.84 -13.96 9.52
CA LEU A 124 14.78 -12.89 9.21
C LEU A 124 15.83 -12.76 10.32
N ASN A 125 16.96 -12.12 9.99
CA ASN A 125 17.95 -11.75 10.99
C ASN A 125 17.32 -10.82 12.04
N PRO A 126 17.59 -11.01 13.34
CA PRO A 126 17.02 -10.18 14.39
C PRO A 126 17.58 -8.75 14.34
N HIS A 127 16.82 -7.80 14.88
CA HIS A 127 17.18 -6.38 14.89
C HIS A 127 18.58 -6.13 15.46
N GLU A 128 18.90 -6.79 16.56
CA GLU A 128 20.18 -6.64 17.28
C GLU A 128 21.37 -7.09 16.42
N LEU A 129 21.18 -8.09 15.55
CA LEU A 129 22.21 -8.50 14.60
C LEU A 129 22.34 -7.48 13.47
N CYS A 130 21.22 -6.95 12.95
CA CYS A 130 21.23 -5.91 11.91
C CYS A 130 21.97 -4.64 12.36
N LEU A 131 21.93 -4.28 13.64
CA LEU A 131 22.65 -3.13 14.19
C LEU A 131 24.18 -3.23 14.05
N ARG A 132 24.72 -4.46 14.06
CA ARG A 132 26.18 -4.72 14.02
C ARG A 132 26.67 -5.33 12.72
N ASP A 133 25.77 -5.84 11.88
CA ASP A 133 26.10 -6.48 10.61
C ASP A 133 25.24 -5.94 9.45
N LYS A 134 25.88 -5.13 8.61
CA LYS A 134 25.26 -4.55 7.41
C LYS A 134 24.82 -5.61 6.39
N LYS A 135 25.51 -6.76 6.32
CA LYS A 135 25.13 -7.86 5.43
C LYS A 135 23.88 -8.57 5.94
N ALA A 136 23.73 -8.73 7.26
CA ALA A 136 22.50 -9.27 7.85
C ALA A 136 21.28 -8.38 7.56
N PHE A 137 21.45 -7.05 7.66
CA PHE A 137 20.42 -6.09 7.26
C PHE A 137 20.09 -6.18 5.75
N ALA A 138 21.10 -6.19 4.89
CA ALA A 138 20.90 -6.31 3.44
C ALA A 138 20.24 -7.64 3.04
N ALA A 139 20.58 -8.74 3.71
CA ALA A 139 19.94 -10.04 3.50
C ALA A 139 18.44 -10.00 3.85
N ASN A 140 18.07 -9.33 4.95
CA ASN A 140 16.66 -9.14 5.32
C ASN A 140 15.91 -8.35 4.25
N PHE A 141 16.49 -7.25 3.74
CA PHE A 141 15.88 -6.47 2.66
C PHE A 141 15.58 -7.35 1.44
N LYS A 142 16.55 -8.15 1.00
CA LYS A 142 16.37 -9.11 -0.11
C LYS A 142 15.22 -10.09 0.16
N HIS A 143 15.16 -10.69 1.37
CA HIS A 143 14.10 -11.63 1.70
C HIS A 143 12.73 -10.98 1.72
N VAL A 144 12.60 -9.79 2.32
CA VAL A 144 11.35 -9.03 2.35
C VAL A 144 10.89 -8.66 0.94
N GLU A 145 11.81 -8.20 0.08
CA GLU A 145 11.55 -7.87 -1.32
C GLU A 145 11.05 -9.11 -2.09
N GLN A 146 11.73 -10.25 -1.93
CA GLN A 146 11.35 -11.50 -2.60
C GLN A 146 9.97 -11.98 -2.16
N GLU A 147 9.70 -12.04 -0.85
CA GLU A 147 8.40 -12.49 -0.35
C GLU A 147 7.27 -11.51 -0.73
N SER A 148 7.53 -10.21 -0.77
CA SER A 148 6.53 -9.20 -1.20
C SER A 148 6.12 -9.33 -2.68
N ASN A 149 6.93 -10.01 -3.50
CA ASN A 149 6.72 -10.16 -4.94
C ASN A 149 6.17 -11.55 -5.35
N LYS A 150 5.94 -12.44 -4.39
CA LYS A 150 5.33 -13.77 -4.60
C LYS A 150 3.82 -13.71 -4.49
N VAL A 151 3.14 -14.59 -5.22
CA VAL A 151 1.70 -14.85 -5.00
C VAL A 151 1.50 -15.60 -3.68
N GLN A 152 2.35 -16.60 -3.43
CA GLN A 152 2.36 -17.39 -2.20
C GLN A 152 3.59 -17.00 -1.37
N ALA A 153 3.45 -15.95 -0.57
CA ALA A 153 4.51 -15.48 0.31
C ALA A 153 4.54 -16.30 1.61
N ARG A 154 5.74 -16.42 2.18
CA ARG A 154 5.93 -16.98 3.53
C ARG A 154 5.59 -15.95 4.61
N ARG A 155 5.23 -16.45 5.79
CA ARG A 155 5.12 -15.61 6.99
C ARG A 155 6.53 -15.21 7.43
N LEU A 156 6.75 -13.92 7.60
CA LEU A 156 8.06 -13.42 8.02
C LEU A 156 8.11 -13.29 9.54
N LEU A 157 9.20 -13.75 10.14
CA LEU A 157 9.47 -13.63 11.58
C LEU A 157 10.76 -12.84 11.78
N GLN A 158 10.76 -11.77 12.58
CA GLN A 158 11.98 -11.06 12.95
C GLN A 158 12.03 -10.90 14.47
N GLY A 159 13.13 -11.34 15.08
CA GLY A 159 13.37 -11.11 16.50
C GLY A 159 13.69 -9.64 16.77
N VAL A 160 13.08 -9.06 17.79
CA VAL A 160 13.37 -7.71 18.30
C VAL A 160 13.25 -7.74 19.82
N GLY A 161 14.36 -7.63 20.53
CA GLY A 161 14.44 -7.84 21.99
C GLY A 161 13.85 -9.18 22.39
N GLU A 162 12.93 -9.16 23.36
CA GLU A 162 12.20 -10.34 23.86
C GLU A 162 10.92 -10.65 23.06
N LYS A 163 10.74 -10.04 21.89
CA LYS A 163 9.53 -10.22 21.04
C LYS A 163 9.87 -10.78 19.66
N TRP A 164 8.88 -11.45 19.09
CA TRP A 164 8.78 -11.72 17.66
C TRP A 164 7.91 -10.64 17.01
N LEU A 165 8.45 -10.00 15.98
CA LEU A 165 7.62 -9.42 14.92
C LEU A 165 7.17 -10.56 14.00
N ILE A 166 5.86 -10.68 13.85
CA ILE A 166 5.21 -11.68 13.00
C ILE A 166 4.49 -10.94 11.88
N ILE A 167 4.86 -11.16 10.61
CA ILE A 167 4.22 -10.57 9.44
C ILE A 167 3.55 -11.68 8.64
N ASN A 168 2.23 -11.71 8.68
CA ASN A 168 1.41 -12.71 8.00
C ASN A 168 1.45 -12.50 6.48
N PRO A 169 1.40 -13.58 5.66
CA PRO A 169 1.37 -13.50 4.21
C PRO A 169 0.28 -12.56 3.67
N PRO A 170 0.45 -11.89 2.53
CA PRO A 170 -0.52 -10.94 2.00
C PRO A 170 -1.75 -11.67 1.45
N TYR A 171 -2.83 -10.92 1.20
CA TYR A 171 -3.90 -11.42 0.34
C TYR A 171 -3.38 -11.57 -1.10
N PRO A 172 -4.01 -12.45 -1.92
CA PRO A 172 -3.80 -12.41 -3.35
C PRO A 172 -4.21 -11.04 -3.92
N PRO A 173 -3.75 -10.68 -5.13
CA PRO A 173 -4.20 -9.47 -5.81
C PRO A 173 -5.73 -9.41 -5.84
N MET A 174 -6.28 -8.22 -5.61
CA MET A 174 -7.74 -8.03 -5.59
C MET A 174 -8.36 -8.46 -6.92
N THR A 175 -9.53 -9.09 -6.84
CA THR A 175 -10.36 -9.33 -8.02
C THR A 175 -10.93 -8.02 -8.56
N GLU A 176 -11.40 -8.01 -9.81
CA GLU A 176 -12.06 -6.83 -10.43
C GLU A 176 -13.23 -6.35 -9.55
N GLU A 177 -14.08 -7.27 -9.07
CA GLU A 177 -15.18 -6.96 -8.15
C GLU A 177 -14.71 -6.33 -6.83
N GLN A 178 -13.59 -6.81 -6.26
CA GLN A 178 -13.08 -6.31 -4.99
C GLN A 178 -12.49 -4.91 -5.12
N ILE A 179 -11.74 -4.65 -6.19
CA ILE A 179 -11.18 -3.32 -6.43
C ILE A 179 -12.28 -2.34 -6.83
N ASP A 180 -13.25 -2.74 -7.66
CA ASP A 180 -14.40 -1.89 -8.00
C ASP A 180 -15.20 -1.52 -6.75
N ALA A 181 -15.52 -2.49 -5.89
CA ALA A 181 -16.20 -2.23 -4.62
C ALA A 181 -15.42 -1.24 -3.72
N SER A 182 -14.08 -1.27 -3.76
CA SER A 182 -13.25 -0.31 -3.02
C SER A 182 -13.39 1.12 -3.56
N PHE A 183 -13.47 1.30 -4.88
CA PHE A 183 -13.60 2.60 -5.53
C PHE A 183 -15.05 3.11 -5.58
N ASP A 184 -16.04 2.22 -5.52
CA ASP A 184 -17.48 2.55 -5.55
C ASP A 184 -18.02 3.01 -4.17
N LEU A 185 -17.21 2.96 -3.10
CA LEU A 185 -17.59 3.53 -1.81
C LEU A 185 -17.90 5.04 -1.93
N PRO A 186 -18.81 5.59 -1.11
CA PRO A 186 -19.29 6.97 -1.23
C PRO A 186 -18.27 7.98 -0.69
N TYR A 187 -17.10 8.06 -1.31
CA TYR A 187 -16.07 9.02 -0.95
C TYR A 187 -16.54 10.44 -1.22
N THR A 188 -16.26 11.35 -0.28
CA THR A 188 -16.58 12.77 -0.45
C THR A 188 -15.76 13.43 -1.56
N ARG A 189 -14.61 12.86 -1.91
CA ARG A 189 -13.59 13.44 -2.81
C ARG A 189 -13.19 14.86 -2.44
N LEU A 190 -13.29 15.22 -1.16
CA LEU A 190 -12.98 16.56 -0.63
C LEU A 190 -12.00 16.45 0.53
N PRO A 191 -11.17 17.51 0.77
CA PRO A 191 -10.38 17.60 1.99
C PRO A 191 -11.25 17.52 3.23
N HIS A 192 -10.66 17.08 4.36
CA HIS A 192 -11.37 17.00 5.62
C HIS A 192 -12.00 18.36 5.99
N PRO A 193 -13.28 18.41 6.43
CA PRO A 193 -14.01 19.67 6.68
C PRO A 193 -13.31 20.65 7.63
N LYS A 194 -12.50 20.14 8.57
CA LYS A 194 -11.64 20.96 9.46
C LYS A 194 -10.75 21.97 8.70
N TYR A 195 -10.39 21.69 7.45
CA TYR A 195 -9.56 22.57 6.62
C TYR A 195 -10.37 23.61 5.83
N GLN A 196 -11.70 23.58 5.91
CA GLN A 196 -12.55 24.58 5.28
C GLN A 196 -12.14 25.98 5.75
N LYS A 197 -12.00 26.93 4.82
CA LYS A 197 -11.54 28.32 5.05
C LYS A 197 -10.08 28.48 5.51
N ARG A 198 -9.25 27.42 5.48
CA ARG A 198 -7.82 27.51 5.86
C ARG A 198 -6.87 27.66 4.65
N GLY A 199 -7.42 27.87 3.45
CA GLY A 199 -6.67 27.89 2.19
C GLY A 199 -6.71 26.55 1.47
N SER A 200 -6.02 26.46 0.34
CA SER A 200 -5.98 25.24 -0.47
C SER A 200 -5.05 24.19 0.11
N VAL A 201 -5.31 22.92 -0.23
CA VAL A 201 -4.43 21.80 0.13
C VAL A 201 -3.73 21.35 -1.16
N PRO A 202 -2.40 21.51 -1.29
CA PRO A 202 -1.70 21.24 -2.55
C PRO A 202 -1.93 19.83 -3.11
N ALA A 203 -1.95 18.82 -2.24
CA ALA A 203 -2.22 17.45 -2.65
C ALA A 203 -3.64 17.28 -3.24
N PHE A 204 -4.63 18.00 -2.70
CA PHE A 204 -5.99 17.97 -3.24
C PHE A 204 -6.08 18.66 -4.59
N GLU A 205 -5.45 19.83 -4.74
CA GLU A 205 -5.45 20.58 -6.01
C GLU A 205 -4.90 19.73 -7.17
N MET A 206 -3.86 18.95 -6.89
CA MET A 206 -3.22 18.04 -7.85
C MET A 206 -4.13 16.89 -8.29
N ILE A 207 -4.89 16.29 -7.36
CA ILE A 207 -5.54 14.97 -7.60
C ILE A 207 -7.06 15.03 -7.78
N GLN A 208 -7.72 16.16 -7.47
CA GLN A 208 -9.19 16.23 -7.39
C GLN A 208 -9.92 15.77 -8.67
N PHE A 209 -9.33 16.01 -9.84
CA PHE A 209 -9.86 15.61 -11.15
C PHE A 209 -9.11 14.43 -11.79
N SER A 210 -8.46 13.61 -10.97
CA SER A 210 -7.83 12.36 -11.41
C SER A 210 -8.72 11.14 -11.16
N VAL A 211 -8.52 10.12 -11.99
CA VAL A 211 -9.20 8.82 -11.91
C VAL A 211 -8.14 7.72 -12.01
N ASN A 212 -8.11 6.83 -11.01
CA ASN A 212 -7.16 5.73 -10.93
C ASN A 212 -7.76 4.45 -11.55
N MET A 213 -7.11 3.85 -12.53
CA MET A 213 -7.61 2.69 -13.29
C MET A 213 -7.20 1.34 -12.69
N HIS A 214 -6.07 1.30 -11.96
CA HIS A 214 -5.52 0.06 -11.41
C HIS A 214 -4.53 0.33 -10.27
N ARG A 215 -4.21 -0.73 -9.53
CA ARG A 215 -3.15 -0.76 -8.52
C ARG A 215 -2.13 -1.84 -8.83
N GLY A 216 -0.92 -1.65 -8.29
CA GLY A 216 0.22 -2.53 -8.51
C GLY A 216 1.16 -2.04 -9.61
N CYS A 217 2.38 -2.57 -9.61
CA CYS A 217 3.38 -2.30 -10.65
C CYS A 217 4.40 -3.43 -10.73
N PHE A 218 4.53 -4.05 -11.91
CA PHE A 218 5.48 -5.14 -12.15
C PHE A 218 6.89 -4.68 -12.53
N GLY A 219 7.15 -3.37 -12.40
CA GLY A 219 8.40 -2.76 -12.85
C GLY A 219 9.63 -3.07 -11.99
N GLY A 220 9.44 -3.25 -10.67
CA GLY A 220 10.52 -3.62 -9.74
C GLY A 220 11.67 -2.61 -9.65
N CYS A 221 11.40 -1.31 -9.80
CA CYS A 221 12.43 -0.27 -9.69
C CYS A 221 12.97 -0.19 -8.25
N SER A 222 14.28 -0.21 -8.07
CA SER A 222 14.93 -0.19 -6.74
C SER A 222 14.66 1.06 -5.91
N PHE A 223 14.30 2.18 -6.56
CA PHE A 223 13.97 3.45 -5.91
C PHE A 223 12.48 3.61 -5.61
N CYS A 224 11.63 2.68 -6.07
CA CYS A 224 10.19 2.82 -6.04
C CYS A 224 9.57 1.90 -4.98
N THR A 225 8.61 2.43 -4.23
CA THR A 225 7.92 1.69 -3.16
C THR A 225 6.56 1.13 -3.59
N ILE A 226 6.16 1.31 -4.85
CA ILE A 226 4.84 0.87 -5.35
C ILE A 226 4.71 -0.64 -5.22
N SER A 227 5.67 -1.44 -5.72
CA SER A 227 5.63 -2.90 -5.62
C SER A 227 5.63 -3.36 -4.15
N ALA A 228 6.44 -2.72 -3.31
CA ALA A 228 6.52 -3.04 -1.89
C ALA A 228 5.25 -2.71 -1.09
N HIS A 229 4.41 -1.80 -1.57
CA HIS A 229 3.17 -1.38 -0.90
C HIS A 229 1.91 -1.95 -1.58
N GLN A 230 1.77 -1.80 -2.89
CA GLN A 230 0.59 -2.24 -3.65
C GLN A 230 0.73 -3.64 -4.24
N GLY A 231 1.95 -4.20 -4.27
CA GLY A 231 2.24 -5.48 -4.90
C GLY A 231 2.71 -5.34 -6.36
N LYS A 232 3.31 -6.42 -6.86
CA LYS A 232 3.81 -6.54 -8.24
C LYS A 232 2.68 -6.73 -9.26
N PHE A 233 1.65 -7.45 -8.87
CA PHE A 233 0.56 -7.86 -9.75
C PHE A 233 -0.48 -6.76 -9.89
N ILE A 234 -1.00 -6.59 -11.10
CA ILE A 234 -1.96 -5.54 -11.41
C ILE A 234 -3.36 -5.98 -10.99
N ALA A 235 -3.98 -5.23 -10.09
CA ALA A 235 -5.41 -5.28 -9.82
C ALA A 235 -6.07 -4.15 -10.60
N SER A 236 -6.81 -4.50 -11.67
CA SER A 236 -7.47 -3.52 -12.55
C SER A 236 -8.93 -3.38 -12.19
N ARG A 237 -9.42 -2.15 -12.22
CA ARG A 237 -10.85 -1.86 -12.16
C ARG A 237 -11.53 -2.28 -13.45
N SER A 238 -12.85 -2.48 -13.39
CA SER A 238 -13.64 -2.61 -14.61
C SER A 238 -13.70 -1.28 -15.34
N GLU A 239 -13.86 -1.37 -16.66
CA GLU A 239 -14.10 -0.18 -17.48
C GLU A 239 -15.35 0.58 -17.02
N GLU A 240 -16.39 -0.14 -16.59
CA GLU A 240 -17.63 0.44 -16.12
C GLU A 240 -17.43 1.27 -14.84
N SER A 241 -16.70 0.74 -13.85
CA SER A 241 -16.38 1.49 -12.62
C SER A 241 -15.59 2.76 -12.94
N ILE A 242 -14.61 2.68 -13.85
CA ILE A 242 -13.81 3.83 -14.25
C ILE A 242 -14.69 4.91 -14.92
N LEU A 243 -15.56 4.51 -15.86
CA LEU A 243 -16.45 5.45 -16.56
C LEU A 243 -17.48 6.08 -15.62
N ARG A 244 -17.99 5.33 -14.63
CA ARG A 244 -18.86 5.89 -13.58
C ARG A 244 -18.13 6.97 -12.76
N GLU A 245 -16.87 6.74 -12.39
CA GLU A 245 -16.10 7.75 -11.66
C GLU A 245 -15.76 8.96 -12.54
N VAL A 246 -15.48 8.76 -13.83
CA VAL A 246 -15.31 9.88 -14.78
C VAL A 246 -16.56 10.77 -14.81
N ASP A 247 -17.76 10.19 -14.89
CA ASP A 247 -19.03 10.94 -14.84
C ASP A 247 -19.25 11.67 -13.49
N GLN A 248 -18.80 11.08 -12.37
CA GLN A 248 -18.83 11.78 -11.09
C GLN A 248 -17.86 12.97 -11.08
N VAL A 249 -16.66 12.80 -11.63
CA VAL A 249 -15.62 13.84 -11.72
C VAL A 249 -16.09 14.99 -12.61
N THR A 250 -16.79 14.73 -13.71
CA THR A 250 -17.30 15.80 -14.59
C THR A 250 -18.33 16.70 -13.90
N LYS A 251 -19.02 16.17 -12.89
CA LYS A 251 -20.02 16.88 -12.06
C LYS A 251 -19.40 17.62 -10.87
N MET A 252 -18.10 17.45 -10.60
CA MET A 252 -17.45 18.09 -9.46
C MET A 252 -17.32 19.61 -9.66
N PRO A 253 -17.49 20.42 -8.59
CA PRO A 253 -17.27 21.86 -8.65
C PRO A 253 -15.88 22.22 -9.19
N GLY A 254 -15.82 23.18 -10.11
CA GLY A 254 -14.56 23.66 -10.69
C GLY A 254 -13.99 22.79 -11.80
N PHE A 255 -14.65 21.69 -12.20
CA PHE A 255 -14.27 20.92 -13.37
C PHE A 255 -14.42 21.75 -14.65
N LYS A 256 -13.38 21.78 -15.48
CA LYS A 256 -13.31 22.62 -16.72
C LYS A 256 -13.31 21.80 -18.01
N GLY A 257 -13.57 20.50 -17.91
CA GLY A 257 -13.49 19.54 -19.02
C GLY A 257 -12.15 18.81 -19.12
N TYR A 258 -11.28 18.89 -18.11
CA TYR A 258 -9.94 18.27 -18.16
C TYR A 258 -9.77 17.26 -17.01
N ILE A 259 -9.60 15.99 -17.35
CA ILE A 259 -9.17 14.97 -16.40
C ILE A 259 -7.65 15.11 -16.22
N SER A 260 -7.21 15.40 -14.99
CA SER A 260 -5.79 15.72 -14.71
C SER A 260 -4.87 14.51 -14.80
N ASP A 261 -5.39 13.33 -14.48
CA ASP A 261 -4.72 12.05 -14.68
C ASP A 261 -5.75 10.94 -14.83
N LEU A 262 -5.70 10.20 -15.92
CA LEU A 262 -6.40 8.94 -16.11
C LEU A 262 -5.34 7.84 -16.13
N GLY A 263 -5.03 7.31 -14.95
CA GLY A 263 -3.74 6.68 -14.73
C GLY A 263 -3.77 5.58 -13.69
N GLY A 264 -2.60 5.32 -13.13
CA GLY A 264 -2.35 4.31 -12.12
C GLY A 264 -0.91 4.46 -11.66
N PRO A 265 -0.44 3.65 -10.70
CA PRO A 265 0.93 3.75 -10.19
C PRO A 265 1.98 3.75 -11.32
N SER A 266 1.75 2.94 -12.35
CA SER A 266 2.31 3.12 -13.70
C SER A 266 1.15 3.21 -14.68
N ALA A 267 1.03 4.29 -15.44
CA ALA A 267 -0.16 4.55 -16.26
C ALA A 267 -0.44 3.44 -17.28
N ASN A 268 0.62 2.88 -17.88
CA ASN A 268 0.51 1.97 -19.02
C ASN A 268 0.41 0.47 -18.66
N MET A 269 0.05 0.12 -17.43
CA MET A 269 -0.06 -1.28 -16.98
C MET A 269 -1.50 -1.80 -16.82
N TYR A 270 -2.51 -0.99 -17.17
CA TYR A 270 -3.92 -1.37 -17.01
C TYR A 270 -4.25 -2.69 -17.74
N ARG A 271 -4.83 -3.63 -17.00
CA ARG A 271 -5.19 -5.01 -17.41
C ARG A 271 -4.04 -5.93 -17.83
N MET A 272 -2.79 -5.49 -17.71
CA MET A 272 -1.63 -6.34 -18.01
C MET A 272 -1.40 -7.36 -16.89
N LYS A 273 -1.16 -8.61 -17.29
CA LYS A 273 -0.89 -9.73 -16.36
C LYS A 273 -0.10 -10.83 -17.05
N GLY A 274 0.25 -11.87 -16.30
CA GLY A 274 0.79 -13.10 -16.88
C GLY A 274 -0.26 -13.82 -17.74
N LYS A 275 0.16 -14.37 -18.87
CA LYS A 275 -0.67 -15.17 -19.79
C LYS A 275 -1.06 -16.50 -19.15
N VAL A 276 -0.14 -17.10 -18.39
CA VAL A 276 -0.32 -18.36 -17.66
C VAL A 276 -0.13 -18.13 -16.17
N GLN A 277 -1.16 -18.40 -15.35
CA GLN A 277 -1.17 -18.06 -13.92
C GLN A 277 -0.21 -18.93 -13.13
N GLU A 278 -0.08 -20.21 -13.47
CA GLU A 278 0.77 -21.19 -12.76
C GLU A 278 2.26 -20.86 -12.87
N ILE A 279 2.67 -20.07 -13.88
CA ILE A 279 4.03 -19.53 -14.00
C ILE A 279 4.20 -18.36 -13.02
N CYS A 280 3.19 -17.49 -12.90
CA CYS A 280 3.19 -16.38 -11.95
C CYS A 280 3.19 -16.86 -10.50
N ASP A 281 2.46 -17.93 -10.18
CA ASP A 281 2.35 -18.47 -8.83
C ASP A 281 3.69 -18.96 -8.27
N ARG A 282 4.58 -19.45 -9.14
CA ARG A 282 5.93 -19.92 -8.80
C ARG A 282 7.01 -18.85 -8.97
N CYS A 283 6.64 -17.66 -9.44
CA CYS A 283 7.59 -16.60 -9.76
C CYS A 283 8.10 -15.90 -8.50
N VAL A 284 9.42 -15.81 -8.37
CA VAL A 284 10.11 -15.07 -7.29
C VAL A 284 10.83 -13.82 -7.78
N SER A 285 10.72 -13.51 -9.08
CA SER A 285 11.39 -12.34 -9.67
C SER A 285 10.76 -11.03 -9.17
N PRO A 286 11.57 -10.03 -8.76
CA PRO A 286 11.05 -8.73 -8.32
C PRO A 286 10.54 -7.87 -9.47
N SER A 287 10.93 -8.16 -10.70
CA SER A 287 10.49 -7.44 -11.90
C SER A 287 10.06 -8.40 -13.01
N CYS A 288 9.05 -8.01 -13.78
CA CYS A 288 8.64 -8.71 -14.99
C CYS A 288 9.30 -8.15 -16.27
N ILE A 289 10.03 -7.03 -16.18
CA ILE A 289 10.61 -6.33 -17.33
C ILE A 289 12.13 -6.14 -17.22
N HIS A 290 12.74 -6.54 -16.11
CA HIS A 290 14.19 -6.45 -15.91
C HIS A 290 14.76 -7.76 -15.31
N PRO A 291 15.96 -8.21 -15.71
CA PRO A 291 16.82 -7.64 -16.77
C PRO A 291 16.34 -7.98 -18.19
N VAL A 292 15.41 -8.91 -18.32
CA VAL A 292 14.76 -9.30 -19.57
C VAL A 292 13.25 -9.30 -19.36
N ILE A 293 12.51 -8.97 -20.42
CA ILE A 293 11.06 -9.02 -20.39
C ILE A 293 10.61 -10.48 -20.22
N CYS A 294 9.77 -10.72 -19.23
CA CYS A 294 9.19 -12.03 -18.96
C CYS A 294 8.34 -12.49 -20.15
N SER A 295 8.66 -13.66 -20.72
CA SER A 295 7.92 -14.23 -21.85
C SER A 295 6.44 -14.49 -21.55
N ASN A 296 6.11 -14.69 -20.27
CA ASN A 296 4.74 -14.87 -19.81
C ASN A 296 3.95 -13.56 -19.67
N LEU A 297 4.57 -12.38 -19.74
CA LEU A 297 3.86 -11.10 -19.59
C LEU A 297 3.02 -10.80 -20.84
N ASP A 298 1.76 -10.41 -20.65
CA ASP A 298 0.97 -9.73 -21.67
C ASP A 298 1.37 -8.25 -21.73
N THR A 299 1.83 -7.82 -22.90
CA THR A 299 2.30 -6.45 -23.18
C THR A 299 1.31 -5.64 -24.00
N SER A 300 0.09 -6.15 -24.21
CA SER A 300 -0.94 -5.46 -24.96
C SER A 300 -1.48 -4.24 -24.21
N HIS A 301 -1.33 -3.07 -24.82
CA HIS A 301 -1.93 -1.82 -24.33
C HIS A 301 -3.37 -1.61 -24.80
N LYS A 302 -3.92 -2.55 -25.60
CA LYS A 302 -5.23 -2.40 -26.25
C LYS A 302 -6.35 -2.01 -25.26
N PRO A 303 -6.53 -2.70 -24.11
CA PRO A 303 -7.61 -2.36 -23.17
C PRO A 303 -7.52 -0.93 -22.63
N MET A 304 -6.29 -0.45 -22.39
CA MET A 304 -6.06 0.93 -21.94
C MET A 304 -6.41 1.94 -23.03
N THR A 305 -5.94 1.72 -24.26
CA THR A 305 -6.20 2.66 -25.36
C THR A 305 -7.68 2.70 -25.75
N GLU A 306 -8.42 1.60 -25.60
CA GLU A 306 -9.86 1.55 -25.83
C GLU A 306 -10.62 2.33 -24.74
N LEU A 307 -10.22 2.19 -23.48
CA LEU A 307 -10.75 3.00 -22.39
C LEU A 307 -10.48 4.49 -22.59
N TYR A 308 -9.28 4.88 -23.01
CA TYR A 308 -8.96 6.28 -23.31
C TYR A 308 -9.88 6.86 -24.39
N LYS A 309 -10.13 6.12 -25.48
CA LYS A 309 -11.06 6.55 -26.53
C LYS A 309 -12.48 6.74 -26.00
N LYS A 310 -12.93 5.90 -25.06
CA LYS A 310 -14.26 6.03 -24.43
C LYS A 310 -14.35 7.25 -23.53
N VAL A 311 -13.29 7.55 -22.77
CA VAL A 311 -13.23 8.76 -21.93
C VAL A 311 -13.15 10.02 -22.79
N ASP A 312 -12.35 10.03 -23.85
CA ASP A 312 -12.26 11.16 -24.79
C ASP A 312 -13.57 11.40 -25.56
N ALA A 313 -14.41 10.37 -25.73
CA ALA A 313 -15.74 10.49 -26.33
C ALA A 313 -16.82 10.99 -25.36
N HIS A 314 -16.51 11.13 -24.07
CA HIS A 314 -17.48 11.60 -23.08
C HIS A 314 -17.82 13.08 -23.32
N PRO A 315 -19.11 13.48 -23.39
CA PRO A 315 -19.52 14.81 -23.84
C PRO A 315 -18.96 15.96 -22.99
N ASP A 316 -18.81 15.73 -21.68
CA ASP A 316 -18.29 16.74 -20.75
C ASP A 316 -16.75 16.74 -20.63
N VAL A 317 -16.05 15.81 -21.29
CA VAL A 317 -14.58 15.72 -21.27
C VAL A 317 -14.03 16.33 -22.56
N LYS A 318 -13.22 17.38 -22.43
CA LYS A 318 -12.48 17.99 -23.55
C LYS A 318 -11.17 17.25 -23.84
N LYS A 319 -10.50 16.79 -22.77
CA LYS A 319 -9.24 16.04 -22.86
C LYS A 319 -8.93 15.31 -21.56
N ALA A 320 -8.48 14.07 -21.66
CA ALA A 320 -7.84 13.36 -20.56
C ALA A 320 -6.31 13.44 -20.68
N PHE A 321 -5.64 13.68 -19.55
CA PHE A 321 -4.18 13.64 -19.44
C PHE A 321 -3.73 12.37 -18.72
N VAL A 322 -2.48 12.00 -18.97
CA VAL A 322 -1.74 11.02 -18.15
C VAL A 322 -0.69 11.82 -17.39
N GLY A 323 -0.95 12.07 -16.11
CA GLY A 323 -0.02 12.70 -15.16
C GLY A 323 0.80 11.67 -14.38
N SER A 324 0.37 10.41 -14.39
CA SER A 324 1.10 9.27 -13.85
C SER A 324 2.30 8.87 -14.73
N GLY A 325 3.29 8.21 -14.12
CA GLY A 325 4.50 7.78 -14.84
C GLY A 325 4.19 6.73 -15.93
N ILE A 326 4.75 6.93 -17.12
CA ILE A 326 4.74 5.97 -18.23
C ILE A 326 6.09 5.27 -18.29
N ARG A 327 6.08 3.95 -18.49
CA ARG A 327 7.29 3.17 -18.77
C ARG A 327 7.44 2.92 -20.26
N TYR A 328 8.66 3.14 -20.77
CA TYR A 328 9.01 3.00 -22.19
C TYR A 328 9.78 1.73 -22.52
N ASP A 329 10.20 0.98 -21.49
CA ASP A 329 11.04 -0.21 -21.59
C ASP A 329 10.27 -1.51 -21.73
#